data_AF-A0A655JJR6-F1
#
_entry.id   AF-A0A655JJR6-F1
#
_cell.length_a   1.000
_cell.length_b   1.000
_cell.length_c   1.000
_cell.angle_alpha   90.00
_cell.angle_beta   90.00
_cell.angle_gamma   90.00
#
_symmetry.space_group_name_H-M   'P 1'
#
loop_
_entity.id
_entity.type
_entity.pdbx_description
1 polymer ?
#
loop_
_entity_poly.entity_id
_entity_poly.type
_entity_poly.pdbx_seq_one_letter_code
_entity_poly.pdbx_strand_id
1 'polypeptide(L)'
;MFQMKFYAVALFRSRGVPPTRLRLIYLADGQLLDYSPDRDELLRFEKTLMAIWRAIQSAGETGDFRPNPSRLCDWCPHQQRCPAFGGTPPPYPGWPTEPAA
;
A
#
# COMPACT_ATOMS: atom_id res chain seq x y z
N MET A 1 -5.48 3.17 -9.77
CA MET A 1 -5.29 1.70 -9.76
C MET A 1 -3.96 1.33 -9.08
N PHE A 2 -3.83 1.54 -7.76
CA PHE A 2 -2.55 1.35 -7.05
C PHE A 2 -2.17 -0.14 -6.93
N GLN A 3 -3.11 -0.98 -6.51
CA GLN A 3 -2.90 -2.41 -6.28
C GLN A 3 -2.34 -3.14 -7.51
N MET A 4 -2.90 -2.90 -8.69
CA MET A 4 -2.46 -3.57 -9.91
C MET A 4 -1.09 -3.09 -10.40
N LYS A 5 -0.78 -1.79 -10.23
CA LYS A 5 0.53 -1.24 -10.61
C LYS A 5 1.66 -1.80 -9.74
N PHE A 6 1.39 -2.19 -8.49
CA PHE A 6 2.38 -2.88 -7.65
C PHE A 6 2.82 -4.19 -8.31
N TYR A 7 1.88 -5.06 -8.68
CA TYR A 7 2.19 -6.30 -9.38
C TYR A 7 2.85 -6.07 -10.74
N ALA A 8 2.47 -4.99 -11.44
CA ALA A 8 3.13 -4.62 -12.69
C ALA A 8 4.61 -4.29 -12.48
N VAL A 9 4.96 -3.53 -11.43
CA VAL A 9 6.36 -3.26 -11.06
C VAL A 9 7.07 -4.55 -10.65
N ALA A 10 6.47 -5.39 -9.82
CA ALA A 10 7.07 -6.66 -9.40
C ALA A 10 7.39 -7.58 -10.60
N LEU A 11 6.44 -7.70 -11.54
CA LEU A 11 6.63 -8.46 -12.76
C LEU A 11 7.71 -7.85 -13.65
N PHE A 12 7.69 -6.52 -13.83
CA PHE A 12 8.69 -5.81 -14.62
C PHE A 12 10.10 -6.02 -14.04
N ARG A 13 10.28 -5.92 -12.72
CA ARG A 13 11.57 -6.14 -12.06
C ARG A 13 12.01 -7.61 -12.11
N SER A 14 11.08 -8.55 -12.03
CA SER A 14 11.38 -9.98 -12.13
C SER A 14 11.75 -10.43 -13.55
N ARG A 15 11.12 -9.84 -14.59
CA ARG A 15 11.25 -10.32 -15.98
C ARG A 15 12.01 -9.38 -16.91
N GLY A 16 12.32 -8.15 -16.48
CA GLY A 16 12.98 -7.12 -17.29
C GLY A 16 12.09 -6.47 -18.36
N VAL A 17 10.84 -6.90 -18.51
CA VAL A 17 9.87 -6.37 -19.48
C VAL A 17 8.54 -6.01 -18.81
N PRO A 18 7.93 -4.85 -19.11
CA PRO A 18 6.66 -4.45 -18.50
C PRO A 18 5.51 -5.35 -19.01
N PRO A 19 4.47 -5.59 -18.19
CA PRO A 19 3.27 -6.27 -18.65
C PRO A 19 2.59 -5.46 -19.75
N THR A 20 2.15 -6.13 -20.81
CA THR A 20 1.40 -5.50 -21.91
C THR A 20 0.00 -5.04 -21.47
N ARG A 21 -0.60 -5.73 -20.50
CA ARG A 21 -1.94 -5.45 -19.99
C ARG A 21 -2.11 -5.94 -18.55
N LEU A 22 -2.82 -5.14 -17.78
CA LEU A 22 -3.41 -5.47 -16.48
C LEU A 22 -4.92 -5.54 -16.69
N ARG A 23 -5.58 -6.53 -16.09
CA ARG A 23 -7.03 -6.73 -16.17
C ARG A 23 -7.63 -7.02 -14.80
N LEU A 24 -8.63 -6.25 -14.41
CA LEU A 24 -9.48 -6.54 -13.27
C LEU A 24 -10.78 -7.16 -13.78
N ILE A 25 -11.16 -8.30 -13.21
CA ILE A 25 -12.38 -9.04 -13.57
C ILE A 25 -13.34 -8.93 -12.39
N TYR A 26 -14.48 -8.29 -12.58
CA TYR A 26 -15.58 -8.29 -11.61
C TYR A 26 -16.35 -9.59 -11.78
N LEU A 27 -16.24 -10.48 -10.79
CA LEU A 27 -16.80 -11.83 -10.89
C LEU A 27 -18.34 -11.86 -10.81
N ALA A 28 -18.95 -10.85 -10.20
CA ALA A 28 -20.40 -10.80 -10.01
C ALA A 28 -21.17 -10.61 -11.32
N ASP A 29 -20.62 -9.83 -12.25
CA ASP A 29 -21.27 -9.42 -13.50
C ASP A 29 -20.39 -9.61 -14.75
N GLY A 30 -19.17 -10.14 -14.57
CA GLY A 30 -18.21 -10.37 -15.65
C GLY A 30 -17.56 -9.10 -16.20
N GLN A 31 -17.78 -7.93 -15.59
CA GLN A 31 -17.20 -6.69 -16.09
C GLN A 31 -15.66 -6.73 -16.07
N LEU A 32 -15.06 -6.18 -17.13
CA LEU A 32 -13.62 -6.12 -17.29
C LEU A 32 -13.15 -4.68 -17.24
N LEU A 33 -12.11 -4.43 -16.46
CA LEU A 33 -11.36 -3.17 -16.49
C LEU A 33 -9.93 -3.45 -16.93
N ASP A 34 -9.60 -3.00 -18.14
CA ASP A 34 -8.28 -3.17 -18.74
C ASP A 34 -7.42 -1.92 -18.58
N TYR A 35 -6.12 -2.14 -18.43
CA TYR A 35 -5.13 -1.08 -18.29
C TYR A 35 -3.79 -1.51 -18.86
N SER A 36 -3.22 -0.73 -19.76
CA SER A 36 -1.90 -0.98 -20.34
C SER A 36 -0.90 0.04 -19.80
N PRO A 37 -0.04 -0.34 -18.82
CA PRO A 37 0.96 0.57 -18.29
C PRO A 37 2.09 0.78 -19.30
N ASP A 38 2.66 1.98 -19.32
CA ASP A 38 3.94 2.23 -19.96
C ASP A 38 5.11 2.10 -18.96
N ARG A 39 6.33 2.04 -19.50
CA ARG A 39 7.55 1.86 -18.68
C ARG A 39 7.80 3.03 -17.73
N ASP A 40 7.66 4.25 -18.20
CA ASP A 40 8.00 5.45 -17.42
C ASP A 40 7.02 5.65 -16.27
N GLU A 41 5.76 5.30 -16.50
CA GLU A 41 4.76 5.22 -15.46
C GLU A 41 5.14 4.23 -14.36
N LEU A 42 5.55 3.00 -14.73
CA LEU A 42 5.96 2.01 -13.74
C LEU A 42 7.17 2.48 -12.94
N LEU A 43 8.13 3.16 -13.59
CA LEU A 43 9.28 3.75 -12.90
C LEU A 43 8.88 4.88 -11.94
N ARG A 44 7.93 5.74 -12.31
CA ARG A 44 7.39 6.75 -11.39
C ARG A 44 6.66 6.11 -10.21
N PHE A 45 5.82 5.10 -10.50
CA PHE A 45 5.07 4.40 -9.48
C PHE A 45 5.99 3.67 -8.49
N GLU A 46 7.05 3.04 -8.98
CA GLU A 46 8.07 2.42 -8.13
C GLU A 46 8.74 3.41 -7.17
N LYS A 47 9.03 4.64 -7.61
CA LYS A 47 9.54 5.69 -6.70
C LYS A 47 8.55 5.99 -5.58
N THR A 48 7.25 6.04 -5.89
CA THR A 48 6.19 6.20 -4.87
C THR A 48 6.14 5.01 -3.92
N LEU A 49 6.25 3.77 -4.42
CA LEU A 49 6.31 2.57 -3.58
C LEU A 49 7.48 2.62 -2.61
N MET A 50 8.67 2.96 -3.09
CA MET A 50 9.87 3.04 -2.25
C MET A 50 9.78 4.16 -1.21
N ALA A 51 9.12 5.28 -1.54
CA ALA A 51 8.87 6.34 -0.58
C ALA A 51 7.91 5.88 0.54
N ILE A 52 6.83 5.19 0.18
CA ILE A 52 5.89 4.60 1.15
C ILE A 52 6.60 3.56 2.02
N TRP A 53 7.42 2.69 1.43
CA TRP A 53 8.18 1.68 2.16
C TRP A 53 9.11 2.30 3.21
N ARG A 54 9.88 3.34 2.83
CA ARG A 54 10.74 4.07 3.77
C ARG A 54 9.93 4.72 4.90
N ALA A 55 8.77 5.29 4.58
CA ALA A 55 7.89 5.87 5.59
C ALA A 55 7.36 4.80 6.57
N ILE A 56 7.00 3.60 6.08
CA ILE A 56 6.61 2.46 6.90
C ILE A 56 7.76 2.02 7.82
N GLN A 57 8.97 1.88 7.28
CA GLN A 57 10.15 1.52 8.08
C GLN A 57 10.41 2.55 9.19
N SER A 58 10.41 3.84 8.85
CA SER A 58 10.62 4.91 9.83
C SER A 58 9.53 4.95 10.91
N ALA A 59 8.25 4.82 10.52
CA ALA A 59 7.15 4.77 11.49
C ALA A 59 7.26 3.56 12.41
N GLY A 60 7.68 2.41 11.87
CA GLY A 60 7.91 1.21 12.66
C GLY A 60 9.10 1.32 13.62
N GLU A 61 10.24 1.84 13.17
CA GLU A 61 11.43 2.04 14.01
C GLU A 61 11.16 3.02 15.16
N THR A 62 10.40 4.09 14.90
CA THR A 62 10.12 5.15 15.88
C THR A 62 8.86 4.91 16.72
N GLY A 63 7.94 4.09 16.24
CA GLY A 63 6.59 3.96 16.78
C GLY A 63 5.67 5.17 16.52
N ASP A 64 6.07 6.13 15.65
CA ASP A 64 5.25 7.32 15.34
C ASP A 64 4.18 7.01 14.27
N PHE A 65 3.01 6.53 14.73
CA PHE A 65 1.86 6.20 13.87
C PHE A 65 0.79 7.30 13.89
N ARG A 66 1.06 8.43 13.24
CA ARG A 66 0.13 9.57 13.21
C ARG A 66 -1.19 9.22 12.50
N PRO A 67 -2.35 9.49 13.11
CA PRO A 67 -3.63 9.32 12.42
C PRO A 67 -3.75 10.32 11.27
N ASN A 68 -4.37 9.90 10.17
CA ASN A 68 -4.70 10.76 9.04
C ASN A 68 -6.21 10.66 8.75
N PRO A 69 -7.05 11.51 9.38
CA PRO A 69 -8.49 11.45 9.24
C PRO A 69 -8.96 11.58 7.78
N SER A 70 -9.91 10.76 7.37
CA SER A 70 -10.53 10.81 6.04
C SER A 70 -11.96 10.26 6.12
N ARG A 71 -12.71 10.32 5.01
CA ARG A 71 -14.06 9.71 4.92
C ARG A 71 -14.07 8.21 5.21
N LEU A 72 -12.94 7.51 5.04
CA LEU A 72 -12.84 6.09 5.39
C LEU A 72 -12.88 5.85 6.91
N CYS A 73 -12.64 6.87 7.73
CA CYS A 73 -12.74 6.75 9.19
C CYS A 73 -14.14 6.37 9.65
N ASP A 74 -15.19 6.68 8.89
CA ASP A 74 -16.58 6.33 9.19
C ASP A 74 -16.79 4.80 9.25
N TRP A 75 -15.96 4.04 8.53
CA TRP A 75 -16.05 2.58 8.42
C TRP A 75 -14.85 1.87 9.06
N CYS A 76 -14.01 2.60 9.81
CA CYS A 76 -12.81 2.05 10.43
C CYS A 76 -13.16 1.23 11.69
N PRO A 77 -12.84 -0.08 11.74
CA PRO A 77 -13.14 -0.92 12.90
C PRO A 77 -12.32 -0.55 14.15
N HIS A 78 -11.28 0.28 14.02
CA HIS A 78 -10.39 0.69 15.10
C HIS A 78 -10.67 2.11 15.62
N GLN A 79 -11.75 2.77 15.20
CA GLN A 79 -12.05 4.16 15.55
C GLN A 79 -12.01 4.42 17.06
N GLN A 80 -12.54 3.50 17.88
CA GLN A 80 -12.54 3.60 19.35
C GLN A 80 -11.15 3.67 19.98
N ARG A 81 -10.10 3.21 19.27
CA ARG A 81 -8.70 3.24 19.74
C ARG A 81 -7.89 4.37 19.10
N CYS A 82 -8.48 5.13 18.18
CA CYS A 82 -7.76 6.11 17.39
C CYS A 82 -7.59 7.44 18.15
N PRO A 83 -6.38 8.00 18.26
CA PRO A 83 -6.13 9.28 18.96
C PRO A 83 -6.91 10.46 18.38
N ALA A 84 -7.18 10.46 17.06
CA ALA A 84 -7.98 11.49 16.41
C ALA A 84 -9.43 11.57 16.92
N PHE A 85 -9.91 10.52 17.59
CA PHE A 85 -11.24 10.44 18.19
C PHE A 85 -11.17 10.30 19.73
N GLY A 86 -10.04 10.65 20.34
CA GLY A 86 -9.80 10.54 21.78
C GLY A 86 -9.52 9.12 22.29
N GLY A 87 -9.39 8.14 21.39
CA GLY A 87 -9.04 6.77 21.74
C GLY A 87 -7.56 6.58 22.07
N THR A 88 -7.24 5.52 22.80
CA THR A 88 -5.85 5.16 23.15
C THR A 88 -5.42 3.89 22.41
N PRO A 89 -4.37 3.96 21.57
CA PRO A 89 -3.79 2.78 20.93
C PRO A 89 -3.20 1.80 21.96
N PRO A 90 -3.13 0.50 21.67
CA PRO A 90 -2.37 -0.43 22.49
C PRO A 90 -0.87 -0.07 22.51
N PRO A 91 -0.12 -0.49 23.55
CA PRO A 91 1.33 -0.32 23.58
C PRO A 91 2.00 -0.91 22.33
N TYR A 92 2.89 -0.15 21.69
CA TYR A 92 3.65 -0.64 20.54
C TYR A 92 4.75 -1.61 21.02
N PRO A 93 4.85 -2.85 20.49
CA PRO A 93 5.84 -3.82 20.95
C PRO A 93 7.29 -3.50 20.53
N GLY A 94 7.51 -2.44 19.75
CA GLY A 94 8.80 -2.11 19.17
C GLY A 94 9.01 -2.70 17.78
N TRP A 95 10.06 -2.25 17.10
CA TRP A 95 10.44 -2.74 15.77
C TRP A 95 11.11 -4.12 15.88
N PRO A 96 10.79 -5.08 14.99
CA PRO A 96 11.46 -6.37 14.97
C PRO A 96 12.98 -6.18 14.76
N THR A 97 13.76 -6.76 15.67
CA THR A 97 15.22 -6.66 15.67
C THR A 97 15.87 -7.76 14.82
N GLU A 98 15.12 -8.80 14.47
CA GLU A 98 15.52 -9.83 13.52
C GLU A 98 14.84 -9.58 12.17
N PRO A 99 15.56 -9.63 11.03
CA PRO A 99 14.90 -9.64 9.74
C PRO A 99 13.99 -10.88 9.65
N ALA A 100 12.80 -10.71 9.08
CA ALA A 100 11.96 -11.85 8.75
C ALA A 100 12.77 -12.81 7.85
N ALA A 101 12.94 -14.05 8.32
CA ALA A 101 13.68 -15.11 7.65
C ALA A 101 13.17 -15.40 6.23
#